data_AF-A0A2G8LHG5-F1
#
_entry.id   AF-A0A2G8LHG5-F1
#
_cell.length_a   1.000
_cell.length_b   1.000
_cell.length_c   1.000
_cell.angle_alpha   90.00
_cell.angle_beta   90.00
_cell.angle_gamma   90.00
#
_symmetry.space_group_name_H-M   'P 1'
#
loop_
_entity.id
_entity.type
_entity.pdbx_description
1 polymer ?
#
loop_
_entity_poly.entity_id
_entity_poly.type
_entity_poly.pdbx_seq_one_letter_code
_entity_poly.pdbx_strand_id
1 'polypeptide(L)'
;MEVLDGTDASVYTAFVLSSDMSDTVQVQRSPLNGTLILLNGEPIDLYFDGYLIRKQDFRGLRLTVNPDVSEITIRLHIGATALIRITTEMMSFILQLPDGFKGQTEGLLGNFNDLADDDFILPNGSSLRPNSTLEATHFDFGLEWILDTNTSKFTYLPPTDFSTFFNPEFLPNLAFPDVDSVSEEVKLICGDSVTCLYDAVTTNSITFANASLRDIKSFNEVKEKLVKIVSCGHPGKIENGGINGSVFLVGYTVVASCNGISI
;
A
#
# COMPACT_ATOMS: atom_id res chain seq x y z
N MET A 1 7.55 2.89 12.44
CA MET A 1 6.36 2.57 13.24
C MET A 1 6.59 3.10 14.63
N GLU A 2 5.52 3.44 15.35
CA GLU A 2 5.60 3.94 16.71
C GLU A 2 4.65 3.15 17.60
N VAL A 3 5.01 2.99 18.87
CA VAL A 3 4.13 2.37 19.87
C VAL A 3 3.02 3.36 20.21
N LEU A 4 1.79 2.88 20.27
CA LEU A 4 0.67 3.69 20.72
C LEU A 4 0.66 3.71 22.25
N ASP A 5 0.88 4.90 22.83
CA ASP A 5 1.06 5.09 24.27
C ASP A 5 -0.06 4.42 25.10
N GLY A 6 0.35 3.64 26.10
CA GLY A 6 -0.56 2.97 27.03
C GLY A 6 -1.24 1.71 26.46
N THR A 7 -0.76 1.18 25.34
CA THR A 7 -1.30 -0.03 24.69
C THR A 7 -0.20 -0.96 24.21
N ASP A 8 -0.55 -2.19 23.87
CA ASP A 8 0.34 -3.17 23.22
C ASP A 8 0.25 -3.07 21.68
N ALA A 9 -0.11 -1.89 21.16
CA ALA A 9 -0.26 -1.62 19.74
C ALA A 9 0.93 -0.83 19.20
N SER A 10 1.25 -1.05 17.92
CA SER A 10 2.10 -0.15 17.14
C SER A 10 1.40 0.27 15.87
N VAL A 11 1.76 1.44 15.35
CA VAL A 11 1.10 2.07 14.19
C VAL A 11 2.13 2.52 13.16
N TYR A 12 1.76 2.45 11.88
CA TYR A 12 2.54 3.07 10.82
C TYR A 12 2.40 4.59 10.90
N THR A 13 3.55 5.28 10.88
CA THR A 13 3.62 6.74 10.92
C THR A 13 4.43 7.35 9.77
N ALA A 14 5.04 6.50 8.95
CA ALA A 14 5.68 6.87 7.70
C ALA A 14 5.75 5.68 6.73
N PHE A 15 5.74 5.98 5.44
CA PHE A 15 6.06 5.05 4.36
C PHE A 15 7.07 5.71 3.42
N VAL A 16 8.05 4.96 2.94
CA VAL A 16 9.05 5.41 1.97
C VAL A 16 9.03 4.50 0.75
N LEU A 17 9.06 5.10 -0.44
CA LEU A 17 9.09 4.41 -1.71
C LEU A 17 10.18 4.99 -2.61
N SER A 18 10.86 4.11 -3.33
CA SER A 18 11.81 4.47 -4.39
C SER A 18 11.90 3.34 -5.41
N SER A 19 12.49 3.67 -6.55
CA SER A 19 12.83 2.74 -7.63
C SER A 19 14.19 3.13 -8.20
N ASP A 20 14.76 2.29 -9.06
CA ASP A 20 16.04 2.49 -9.72
C ASP A 20 16.20 3.86 -10.41
N MET A 21 15.11 4.40 -10.96
CA MET A 21 15.11 5.70 -11.65
C MET A 21 14.26 6.79 -11.00
N SER A 22 13.66 6.55 -9.83
CA SER A 22 12.85 7.57 -9.17
C SER A 22 13.58 8.31 -8.05
N ASP A 23 13.11 9.52 -7.78
CA ASP A 23 13.35 10.15 -6.49
C ASP A 23 12.82 9.26 -5.35
N THR A 24 13.38 9.41 -4.15
CA THR A 24 12.88 8.76 -2.94
C THR A 24 11.79 9.62 -2.35
N VAL A 25 10.57 9.09 -2.26
CA VAL A 25 9.42 9.78 -1.67
C VAL A 25 9.09 9.15 -0.34
N GLN A 26 9.00 9.97 0.70
CA GLN A 26 8.53 9.58 2.02
C GLN A 26 7.27 10.36 2.35
N VAL A 27 6.25 9.65 2.80
CA VAL A 27 5.01 10.23 3.30
C VAL A 27 4.93 9.88 4.78
N GLN A 28 4.69 10.87 5.63
CA GLN A 28 4.62 10.66 7.07
C GLN A 28 3.56 11.56 7.72
N ARG A 29 3.19 11.20 8.94
CA ARG A 29 2.45 12.11 9.82
C ARG A 29 3.35 13.27 10.24
N SER A 30 2.81 14.49 10.17
CA SER A 30 3.45 15.70 10.68
C SER A 30 3.25 15.79 12.20
N PRO A 31 4.20 16.38 12.95
CA PRO A 31 4.02 16.69 14.38
C PRO A 31 2.79 17.56 14.69
N LEU A 32 2.23 18.24 13.68
CA LEU A 32 1.03 19.07 13.79
C LEU A 32 -0.26 18.34 13.38
N ASN A 33 -0.26 17.00 13.39
CA ASN A 33 -1.38 16.15 12.95
C ASN A 33 -1.80 16.33 11.48
N GLY A 34 -0.89 16.83 10.63
CA GLY A 34 -1.07 16.93 9.18
C GLY A 34 -0.28 15.87 8.40
N THR A 35 -0.23 16.03 7.09
CA THR A 35 0.58 15.21 6.18
C THR A 35 1.87 15.92 5.84
N LEU A 36 3.01 15.23 5.97
CA LEU A 36 4.30 15.70 5.50
C LEU A 36 4.80 14.76 4.40
N ILE A 37 5.19 15.34 3.27
CA ILE A 37 5.75 14.61 2.13
C ILE A 37 7.16 15.13 1.89
N LEU A 38 8.13 14.21 1.92
CA LEU A 38 9.53 14.48 1.66
C LEU A 38 9.92 13.88 0.32
N LEU A 39 10.64 14.64 -0.50
CA LEU A 39 11.29 14.17 -1.71
C LEU A 39 12.79 14.28 -1.53
N ASN A 40 13.49 13.14 -1.58
CA ASN A 40 14.93 13.04 -1.31
C ASN A 40 15.34 13.66 0.04
N GLY A 41 14.46 13.55 1.04
CA GLY A 41 14.67 14.05 2.40
C GLY A 41 14.20 15.49 2.65
N GLU A 42 13.81 16.23 1.61
CA GLU A 42 13.36 17.62 1.73
C GLU A 42 11.83 17.74 1.60
N PRO A 43 11.16 18.56 2.44
CA PRO A 43 9.72 18.81 2.30
C PRO A 43 9.36 19.40 0.94
N ILE A 44 8.26 18.93 0.34
CA ILE A 44 7.71 19.52 -0.87
C ILE A 44 6.58 20.51 -0.57
N ASP A 45 6.45 21.53 -1.42
CA ASP A 45 5.32 22.45 -1.38
C ASP A 45 4.09 21.82 -2.05
N LEU A 46 3.01 21.68 -1.28
CA LEU A 46 1.72 21.22 -1.80
C LEU A 46 0.83 22.38 -2.27
N TYR A 47 1.21 23.62 -2.01
CA TYR A 47 0.41 24.80 -2.31
C TYR A 47 1.18 25.79 -3.17
N PHE A 48 0.50 26.35 -4.16
CA PHE A 48 1.01 27.47 -4.97
C PHE A 48 -0.06 28.56 -5.01
N ASP A 49 0.29 29.78 -4.60
CA ASP A 49 -0.63 30.93 -4.48
C ASP A 49 -1.94 30.61 -3.72
N GLY A 50 -1.84 29.77 -2.67
CA GLY A 50 -2.97 29.36 -1.84
C GLY A 50 -3.83 28.23 -2.44
N TYR A 51 -3.47 27.70 -3.61
CA TYR A 51 -4.17 26.58 -4.25
C TYR A 51 -3.41 25.28 -4.05
N LEU A 52 -4.13 24.23 -3.65
CA LEU A 52 -3.59 22.88 -3.51
C LEU A 52 -3.22 22.30 -4.88
N ILE A 53 -1.95 21.92 -5.04
CA ILE A 53 -1.43 21.22 -6.21
C ILE A 53 -1.76 19.74 -6.07
N ARG A 54 -2.91 19.33 -6.60
CA ARG A 54 -3.39 17.94 -6.48
C ARG A 54 -2.55 16.89 -7.21
N LYS A 55 -1.73 17.29 -8.18
CA LYS A 55 -0.91 16.38 -8.98
C LYS A 55 0.45 17.00 -9.24
N GLN A 56 1.51 16.26 -8.92
CA GLN A 56 2.89 16.69 -9.13
C GLN A 56 3.70 15.56 -9.77
N ASP A 57 4.48 15.92 -10.79
CA ASP A 57 5.36 15.00 -11.50
C ASP A 57 6.80 15.25 -11.08
N PHE A 58 7.46 14.19 -10.63
CA PHE A 58 8.86 14.18 -10.22
C PHE A 58 9.62 13.15 -11.06
N ARG A 59 10.93 13.02 -10.82
CA ARG A 59 11.71 12.05 -11.57
C ARG A 59 11.23 10.65 -11.23
N GLY A 60 10.73 9.92 -12.24
CA GLY A 60 10.33 8.52 -12.12
C GLY A 60 9.12 8.26 -11.21
N LEU A 61 8.39 9.29 -10.77
CA LEU A 61 7.17 9.14 -9.98
C LEU A 61 6.18 10.28 -10.20
N ARG A 62 4.89 9.98 -10.00
CA ARG A 62 3.79 10.94 -9.97
C ARG A 62 3.09 10.87 -8.62
N LEU A 63 2.98 12.02 -7.96
CA LEU A 63 2.24 12.20 -6.72
C LEU A 63 0.84 12.74 -7.05
N THR A 64 -0.18 12.22 -6.38
CA THR A 64 -1.55 12.77 -6.40
C THR A 64 -2.08 12.81 -4.97
N VAL A 65 -2.73 13.91 -4.61
CA VAL A 65 -3.34 14.09 -3.28
C VAL A 65 -4.81 14.45 -3.39
N ASN A 66 -5.62 13.98 -2.44
CA ASN A 66 -7.00 14.39 -2.29
C ASN A 66 -7.10 15.80 -1.63
N PRO A 67 -8.28 16.46 -1.64
CA PRO A 67 -8.42 17.86 -1.20
C PRO A 67 -8.00 18.15 0.23
N ASP A 68 -8.15 17.20 1.15
CA ASP A 68 -7.77 17.29 2.57
C ASP A 68 -6.40 16.67 2.86
N VAL A 69 -5.70 16.19 1.83
CA VAL A 69 -4.34 15.60 1.90
C VAL A 69 -4.28 14.40 2.87
N SER A 70 -5.39 13.70 3.04
CA SER A 70 -5.50 12.47 3.84
C SER A 70 -5.30 11.20 3.02
N GLU A 71 -5.39 11.29 1.70
CA GLU A 71 -5.12 10.20 0.75
C GLU A 71 -4.10 10.64 -0.29
N ILE A 72 -3.05 9.84 -0.41
CA ILE A 72 -1.88 10.13 -1.24
C ILE A 72 -1.68 8.93 -2.16
N THR A 73 -1.73 9.17 -3.47
CA THR A 73 -1.39 8.17 -4.48
C THR A 73 -0.01 8.47 -5.04
N ILE A 74 0.90 7.51 -4.90
CA ILE A 74 2.24 7.56 -5.49
C ILE A 74 2.29 6.51 -6.58
N ARG A 75 2.48 6.94 -7.83
CA ARG A 75 2.69 6.05 -8.96
C ARG A 75 4.14 6.13 -9.41
N LEU A 76 4.86 5.03 -9.29
CA LEU A 76 6.22 4.91 -9.80
C LEU A 76 6.20 4.61 -11.30
N HIS A 77 7.28 4.97 -11.99
CA HIS A 77 7.44 4.76 -13.43
C HIS A 77 7.43 3.28 -13.82
N ILE A 78 7.83 2.38 -12.90
CA ILE A 78 7.75 0.92 -13.04
C ILE A 78 6.30 0.38 -13.03
N GLY A 79 5.30 1.25 -12.87
CA GLY A 79 3.88 0.87 -12.84
C GLY A 79 3.34 0.52 -11.45
N ALA A 80 4.22 0.35 -10.46
CA ALA A 80 3.83 0.20 -9.06
C ALA A 80 3.08 1.44 -8.56
N THR A 81 1.97 1.24 -7.86
CA THR A 81 1.15 2.33 -7.30
C THR A 81 0.89 2.07 -5.83
N ALA A 82 1.22 3.02 -4.97
CA ALA A 82 0.89 3.00 -3.56
C ALA A 82 -0.22 4.01 -3.27
N LEU A 83 -1.27 3.57 -2.58
CA LEU A 83 -2.35 4.40 -2.07
C LEU A 83 -2.18 4.47 -0.56
N ILE A 84 -1.76 5.61 -0.05
CA ILE A 84 -1.49 5.84 1.36
C ILE A 84 -2.65 6.63 1.94
N ARG A 85 -3.22 6.15 3.05
CA ARG A 85 -4.20 6.90 3.83
C ARG A 85 -3.60 7.28 5.17
N ILE A 86 -3.92 8.50 5.61
CA ILE A 86 -3.41 9.09 6.83
C ILE A 86 -4.60 9.52 7.68
N THR A 87 -4.57 9.13 8.96
CA THR A 87 -5.47 9.62 9.99
C THR A 87 -4.69 10.24 11.14
N THR A 88 -5.43 10.76 12.12
CA THR A 88 -4.86 11.22 13.38
C THR A 88 -4.26 10.11 14.24
N GLU A 89 -4.62 8.84 14.01
CA GLU A 89 -4.19 7.71 14.86
C GLU A 89 -3.25 6.75 14.13
N MET A 90 -3.35 6.63 12.79
CA MET A 90 -2.59 5.66 12.01
C MET A 90 -2.36 6.10 10.57
N MET A 91 -1.42 5.44 9.91
CA MET A 91 -1.36 5.37 8.46
C MET A 91 -1.62 3.94 7.98
N SER A 92 -2.12 3.82 6.77
CA SER A 92 -2.23 2.56 6.06
C SER A 92 -1.84 2.76 4.60
N PHE A 93 -1.54 1.66 3.92
CA PHE A 93 -1.26 1.70 2.49
C PHE A 93 -1.82 0.48 1.78
N ILE A 94 -2.14 0.67 0.51
CA ILE A 94 -2.42 -0.40 -0.45
C ILE A 94 -1.36 -0.31 -1.54
N LEU A 95 -0.68 -1.42 -1.81
CA LEU A 95 0.29 -1.52 -2.89
C LEU A 95 -0.32 -2.29 -4.06
N GLN A 96 -0.26 -1.70 -5.25
CA GLN A 96 -0.61 -2.33 -6.51
C GLN A 96 0.65 -2.52 -7.33
N LEU A 97 0.91 -3.76 -7.77
CA LEU A 97 2.05 -4.11 -8.61
C LEU A 97 1.56 -4.67 -9.97
N PRO A 98 2.24 -4.34 -11.08
CA PRO A 98 2.01 -5.00 -12.35
C PRO A 98 2.28 -6.51 -12.29
N ASP A 99 1.56 -7.31 -13.09
CA ASP A 99 1.77 -8.78 -13.22
C ASP A 99 3.24 -9.16 -13.55
N GLY A 100 3.99 -8.26 -14.16
CA GLY A 100 5.41 -8.46 -14.46
C GLY A 100 6.31 -8.60 -13.22
N PHE A 101 5.82 -8.27 -12.02
CA PHE A 101 6.52 -8.43 -10.74
C PHE A 101 6.19 -9.74 -10.02
N LYS A 102 5.31 -10.58 -10.58
CA LYS A 102 4.96 -11.85 -9.93
C LYS A 102 6.19 -12.73 -9.75
N GLY A 103 6.36 -13.27 -8.54
CA GLY A 103 7.52 -14.08 -8.16
C GLY A 103 8.84 -13.30 -8.07
N GLN A 104 8.80 -11.96 -8.06
CA GLN A 104 9.98 -11.10 -8.00
C GLN A 104 9.95 -10.14 -6.79
N THR A 105 9.00 -10.33 -5.86
CA THR A 105 8.95 -9.57 -4.62
C THR A 105 9.53 -10.36 -3.47
N GLU A 106 9.97 -9.66 -2.44
CA GLU A 106 10.42 -10.21 -1.18
C GLU A 106 10.04 -9.24 -0.05
N GLY A 107 9.93 -9.74 1.17
CA GLY A 107 9.55 -8.96 2.35
C GLY A 107 8.23 -9.38 2.98
N LEU A 108 7.72 -8.52 3.86
CA LEU A 108 6.52 -8.77 4.67
C LEU A 108 5.22 -8.95 3.87
N LEU A 109 5.20 -8.58 2.58
CA LEU A 109 4.06 -8.76 1.68
C LEU A 109 4.16 -10.01 0.80
N GLY A 110 5.16 -10.86 1.04
CA GLY A 110 5.33 -12.13 0.31
C GLY A 110 6.00 -11.99 -1.06
N ASN A 111 5.89 -13.05 -1.85
CA ASN A 111 6.62 -13.20 -3.12
C ASN A 111 5.75 -12.89 -4.38
N PHE A 112 4.47 -12.60 -4.16
CA PHE A 112 3.50 -12.21 -5.19
C PHE A 112 3.36 -13.24 -6.33
N ASN A 113 3.41 -14.55 -6.02
CA ASN A 113 3.32 -15.63 -7.02
C ASN A 113 1.91 -16.26 -7.16
N ASP A 114 0.88 -15.66 -6.56
CA ASP A 114 -0.50 -16.19 -6.42
C ASP A 114 -0.68 -17.42 -5.49
N LEU A 115 0.34 -17.81 -4.73
CA LEU A 115 0.32 -18.93 -3.78
C LEU A 115 0.57 -18.45 -2.34
N ALA A 116 -0.50 -18.19 -1.59
CA ALA A 116 -0.38 -17.65 -0.23
C ALA A 116 0.36 -18.58 0.77
N ASP A 117 0.45 -19.88 0.47
CA ASP A 117 1.07 -20.87 1.36
C ASP A 117 2.61 -20.73 1.46
N ASP A 118 3.24 -19.99 0.54
CA ASP A 118 4.69 -19.76 0.52
C ASP A 118 5.09 -18.28 0.68
N ASP A 119 4.19 -17.43 1.18
CA ASP A 119 4.47 -16.00 1.37
C ASP A 119 5.42 -15.71 2.56
N PHE A 120 5.55 -16.62 3.53
CA PHE A 120 6.43 -16.45 4.69
C PHE A 120 7.88 -16.88 4.40
N ILE A 121 8.48 -16.33 3.36
CA ILE A 121 9.90 -16.52 3.01
C ILE A 121 10.77 -15.52 3.80
N LEU A 122 11.80 -16.04 4.46
CA LEU A 122 12.79 -15.26 5.21
C LEU A 122 13.88 -14.70 4.27
N PRO A 123 14.62 -13.65 4.69
CA PRO A 123 15.73 -13.10 3.89
C PRO A 123 16.83 -14.11 3.54
N ASN A 124 17.00 -15.16 4.36
CA ASN A 124 17.97 -16.23 4.11
C ASN A 124 17.46 -17.31 3.12
N GLY A 125 16.23 -17.18 2.62
CA GLY A 125 15.59 -18.11 1.70
C GLY A 125 14.89 -19.31 2.35
N SER A 126 14.93 -19.47 3.68
CA SER A 126 14.07 -20.42 4.38
C SER A 126 12.63 -19.88 4.47
N SER A 127 11.69 -20.70 4.96
CA SER A 127 10.30 -20.29 5.12
C SER A 127 9.71 -20.72 6.45
N LEU A 128 8.86 -19.86 7.01
CA LEU A 128 7.97 -20.20 8.12
C LEU A 128 6.73 -20.89 7.55
N ARG A 129 6.14 -21.81 8.32
CA ARG A 129 4.95 -22.54 7.86
C ARG A 129 3.74 -21.60 7.72
N PRO A 130 2.88 -21.81 6.71
CA PRO A 130 1.60 -21.13 6.67
C PRO A 130 0.77 -21.51 7.91
N ASN A 131 -0.06 -20.59 8.41
CA ASN A 131 -0.87 -20.74 9.62
C ASN A 131 -0.07 -20.91 10.93
N SER A 132 1.14 -20.34 11.00
CA SER A 132 1.89 -20.22 12.26
C SER A 132 1.17 -19.29 13.26
N THR A 133 1.50 -19.39 14.54
CA THR A 133 0.91 -18.52 15.57
C THR A 133 1.32 -17.06 15.35
N LEU A 134 0.58 -16.10 15.92
CA LEU A 134 0.99 -14.69 15.90
C LEU A 134 2.38 -14.50 16.51
N GLU A 135 2.69 -15.25 17.57
CA GLU A 135 4.01 -15.25 18.21
C GLU A 135 5.13 -15.66 17.25
N ALA A 136 5.00 -16.83 16.60
CA ALA A 136 5.98 -17.28 15.60
C ALA A 136 6.03 -16.35 14.39
N THR A 137 4.89 -15.79 13.97
CA THR A 137 4.84 -14.84 12.84
C THR A 137 5.57 -13.54 13.18
N HIS A 138 5.48 -13.07 14.43
CA HIS A 138 6.20 -11.89 14.90
C HIS A 138 7.69 -12.16 15.03
N PHE A 139 8.07 -13.16 15.83
CA PHE A 139 9.47 -13.41 16.19
C PHE A 139 10.28 -14.13 15.11
N ASP A 140 9.70 -15.14 14.45
CA ASP A 140 10.42 -16.01 13.51
C ASP A 140 10.28 -15.56 12.03
N PHE A 141 9.48 -14.51 11.76
CA PHE A 141 9.30 -13.96 10.41
C PHE A 141 9.34 -12.42 10.38
N GLY A 142 8.51 -11.74 11.17
CA GLY A 142 8.40 -10.28 11.16
C GLY A 142 9.70 -9.57 11.52
N LEU A 143 10.32 -9.98 12.63
CA LEU A 143 11.59 -9.42 13.10
C LEU A 143 12.78 -9.75 12.19
N GLU A 144 12.73 -10.83 11.42
CA GLU A 144 13.78 -11.19 10.46
C GLU A 144 13.86 -10.20 9.29
N TRP A 145 12.77 -9.48 8.99
CA TRP A 145 12.70 -8.41 7.99
C TRP A 145 13.00 -7.01 8.55
N ILE A 146 13.47 -6.90 9.80
CA ILE A 146 13.83 -5.61 10.39
C ILE A 146 14.99 -4.98 9.62
N LEU A 147 14.88 -3.68 9.35
CA LEU A 147 15.94 -2.93 8.68
C LEU A 147 17.08 -2.60 9.66
N ASP A 148 18.24 -2.27 9.11
CA ASP A 148 19.35 -1.67 9.82
C ASP A 148 19.61 -0.22 9.35
N THR A 149 20.58 0.45 9.97
CA THR A 149 20.93 1.84 9.64
C THR A 149 21.45 2.03 8.20
N ASN A 150 21.99 0.98 7.57
CA ASN A 150 22.56 1.05 6.22
C ASN A 150 21.52 0.75 5.14
N THR A 151 20.50 -0.03 5.47
CA THR A 151 19.43 -0.47 4.57
C THR A 151 18.20 0.44 4.63
N SER A 152 17.98 1.13 5.76
CA SER A 152 16.92 2.12 5.90
C SER A 152 16.98 3.22 4.83
N LYS A 153 15.86 3.44 4.14
CA LYS A 153 15.66 4.55 3.20
C LYS A 153 14.94 5.76 3.81
N PHE A 154 14.51 5.65 5.07
CA PHE A 154 13.80 6.72 5.74
C PHE A 154 14.71 7.92 5.99
N THR A 155 14.13 9.12 5.83
CA THR A 155 14.68 10.36 6.33
C THR A 155 14.16 10.60 7.74
N TYR A 156 15.07 10.82 8.69
CA TYR A 156 14.76 11.11 10.08
C TYR A 156 14.91 12.61 10.35
N LEU A 157 13.82 13.26 10.76
CA LEU A 157 13.83 14.69 11.05
C LEU A 157 14.29 14.93 12.49
N PRO A 158 15.19 15.90 12.74
CA PRO A 158 15.63 16.20 14.09
C PRO A 158 14.46 16.48 15.05
N PRO A 159 14.50 15.97 16.30
CA PRO A 159 15.63 15.30 16.94
C PRO A 159 15.66 13.76 16.75
N THR A 160 14.82 13.21 15.89
CA THR A 160 14.71 11.75 15.70
C THR A 160 15.79 11.18 14.80
N ASP A 161 16.06 9.89 14.97
CA ASP A 161 16.97 9.09 14.15
C ASP A 161 16.47 7.65 14.00
N PHE A 162 17.25 6.78 13.35
CA PHE A 162 16.92 5.36 13.21
C PHE A 162 16.61 4.68 14.56
N SER A 163 17.40 4.98 15.60
CA SER A 163 17.25 4.35 16.92
C SER A 163 15.94 4.74 17.61
N THR A 164 15.40 5.92 17.27
CA THR A 164 14.09 6.39 17.76
C THR A 164 12.95 5.44 17.35
N PHE A 165 13.06 4.81 16.18
CA PHE A 165 12.02 3.93 15.62
C PHE A 165 12.42 2.45 15.60
N PHE A 166 13.61 2.12 16.12
CA PHE A 166 14.12 0.76 16.20
C PHE A 166 13.85 0.17 17.59
N ASN A 167 12.81 -0.65 17.70
CA ASN A 167 12.43 -1.30 18.95
C ASN A 167 12.14 -2.81 18.72
N PRO A 168 13.18 -3.64 18.54
CA PRO A 168 13.01 -5.08 18.32
C PRO A 168 12.43 -5.82 19.53
N GLU A 169 12.54 -5.25 20.73
CA GLU A 169 12.01 -5.80 21.98
C GLU A 169 10.53 -5.48 22.19
N PHE A 170 9.88 -4.76 21.26
CA PHE A 170 8.46 -4.49 21.33
C PHE A 170 7.66 -5.80 21.30
N LEU A 171 6.83 -5.99 22.33
CA LEU A 171 5.92 -7.12 22.44
C LEU A 171 4.50 -6.67 22.06
N PRO A 172 3.99 -7.01 20.86
CA PRO A 172 2.61 -6.72 20.50
C PRO A 172 1.64 -7.61 21.29
N ASN A 173 0.36 -7.28 21.23
CA ASN A 173 -0.67 -8.24 21.59
C ASN A 173 -0.55 -9.49 20.68
N LEU A 174 -0.35 -10.68 21.25
CA LEU A 174 -0.18 -11.93 20.48
C LEU A 174 -1.43 -12.82 20.52
N ALA A 175 -2.55 -12.28 20.99
CA ALA A 175 -3.82 -12.98 21.10
C ALA A 175 -4.92 -12.25 20.31
N PHE A 176 -5.68 -13.02 19.52
CA PHE A 176 -6.91 -12.52 18.95
C PHE A 176 -7.95 -12.32 20.05
N PRO A 177 -8.68 -11.19 20.07
CA PRO A 177 -9.72 -10.97 21.06
C PRO A 177 -10.87 -11.95 20.86
N ASP A 178 -11.44 -12.42 21.97
CA ASP A 178 -12.68 -13.17 21.96
C ASP A 178 -13.83 -12.22 21.61
N VAL A 179 -14.56 -12.52 20.52
CA VAL A 179 -15.68 -11.72 20.03
C VAL A 179 -16.75 -11.57 21.10
N ASP A 180 -16.97 -12.57 21.94
CA ASP A 180 -18.00 -12.50 22.98
C ASP A 180 -17.61 -11.54 24.11
N SER A 181 -16.31 -11.32 24.30
CA SER A 181 -15.75 -10.48 25.37
C SER A 181 -15.69 -8.97 25.05
N VAL A 182 -15.87 -8.58 23.78
CA VAL A 182 -15.81 -7.17 23.38
C VAL A 182 -17.11 -6.43 23.69
N SER A 183 -17.02 -5.10 23.85
CA SER A 183 -18.18 -4.26 24.14
C SER A 183 -19.21 -4.27 23.00
N GLU A 184 -20.46 -4.00 23.33
CA GLU A 184 -21.55 -3.95 22.34
C GLU A 184 -21.31 -2.87 21.26
N GLU A 185 -20.65 -1.77 21.63
CA GLU A 185 -20.26 -0.70 20.71
C GLU A 185 -19.24 -1.18 19.66
N VAL A 186 -18.24 -1.96 20.10
CA VAL A 186 -17.25 -2.57 19.21
C VAL A 186 -17.92 -3.60 18.29
N LYS A 187 -18.84 -4.43 18.82
CA LYS A 187 -19.62 -5.38 18.01
C LYS A 187 -20.45 -4.69 16.93
N LEU A 188 -21.10 -3.58 17.26
CA LEU A 188 -21.92 -2.81 16.31
C LEU A 188 -21.11 -2.26 15.14
N ILE A 189 -19.84 -1.89 15.36
CA ILE A 189 -18.97 -1.32 14.33
C ILE A 189 -18.24 -2.40 13.54
N CYS A 190 -17.65 -3.37 14.23
CA CYS A 190 -16.79 -4.36 13.61
C CYS A 190 -17.54 -5.57 13.07
N GLY A 191 -18.70 -5.90 13.61
CA GLY A 191 -19.39 -7.17 13.32
C GLY A 191 -18.43 -8.35 13.49
N ASP A 192 -18.32 -9.18 12.46
CA ASP A 192 -17.45 -10.36 12.43
C ASP A 192 -16.03 -10.10 11.89
N SER A 193 -15.66 -8.83 11.66
CA SER A 193 -14.33 -8.48 11.13
C SER A 193 -13.26 -8.66 12.20
N VAL A 194 -12.55 -9.79 12.14
CA VAL A 194 -11.47 -10.14 13.09
C VAL A 194 -10.41 -9.03 13.16
N THR A 195 -10.01 -8.44 12.03
CA THR A 195 -9.04 -7.33 12.01
C THR A 195 -9.57 -6.10 12.72
N CYS A 196 -10.84 -5.73 12.52
CA CYS A 196 -11.45 -4.59 13.20
C CYS A 196 -11.55 -4.83 14.72
N LEU A 197 -11.97 -6.03 15.12
CA LEU A 197 -12.05 -6.43 16.53
C LEU A 197 -10.68 -6.41 17.20
N TYR A 198 -9.67 -6.97 16.52
CA TYR A 198 -8.29 -6.99 16.96
C TYR A 198 -7.76 -5.57 17.19
N ASP A 199 -7.96 -4.67 16.22
CA ASP A 199 -7.54 -3.28 16.34
C ASP A 199 -8.30 -2.57 17.48
N ALA A 200 -9.61 -2.75 17.59
CA ALA A 200 -10.42 -2.14 18.66
C ALA A 200 -9.90 -2.47 20.06
N VAL A 201 -9.56 -3.74 20.29
CA VAL A 201 -9.05 -4.23 21.58
C VAL A 201 -7.61 -3.80 21.79
N THR A 202 -6.76 -3.99 20.79
CA THR A 202 -5.31 -3.75 20.92
C THR A 202 -5.00 -2.27 21.07
N THR A 203 -5.72 -1.39 20.38
CA THR A 203 -5.54 0.07 20.48
C THR A 203 -6.46 0.71 21.51
N ASN A 204 -7.41 -0.03 22.09
CA ASN A 204 -8.49 0.49 22.94
C ASN A 204 -9.21 1.70 22.31
N SER A 205 -9.40 1.69 20.98
CA SER A 205 -9.95 2.83 20.23
C SER A 205 -10.96 2.39 19.18
N ILE A 206 -12.21 2.79 19.38
CA ILE A 206 -13.32 2.55 18.45
C ILE A 206 -13.11 3.35 17.14
N THR A 207 -12.53 4.55 17.23
CA THR A 207 -12.24 5.38 16.06
C THR A 207 -11.18 4.72 15.17
N PHE A 208 -10.17 4.12 15.80
CA PHE A 208 -9.13 3.35 15.11
C PHE A 208 -9.75 2.15 14.38
N ALA A 209 -10.51 1.32 15.08
CA ALA A 209 -11.14 0.14 14.52
C ALA A 209 -12.05 0.45 13.31
N ASN A 210 -12.85 1.53 13.40
CA ASN A 210 -13.67 2.00 12.29
C ASN A 210 -12.81 2.47 11.11
N ALA A 211 -11.66 3.10 11.36
CA ALA A 211 -10.72 3.49 10.32
C ALA A 211 -10.12 2.25 9.62
N SER A 212 -9.72 1.22 10.37
CA SER A 212 -9.26 -0.06 9.81
C SER A 212 -10.33 -0.75 8.96
N LEU A 213 -11.59 -0.72 9.41
CA LEU A 213 -12.69 -1.29 8.62
C LEU A 213 -12.89 -0.55 7.28
N ARG A 214 -12.66 0.77 7.25
CA ARG A 214 -12.66 1.54 6.00
C ARG A 214 -11.51 1.12 5.08
N ASP A 215 -10.33 0.85 5.62
CA ASP A 215 -9.19 0.36 4.84
C ASP A 215 -9.47 -0.98 4.18
N ILE A 216 -10.07 -1.91 4.93
CA ILE A 216 -10.46 -3.23 4.39
C ILE A 216 -11.45 -3.07 3.24
N LYS A 217 -12.44 -2.17 3.38
CA LYS A 217 -13.40 -1.86 2.32
C LYS A 217 -12.69 -1.28 1.08
N SER A 218 -11.84 -0.28 1.28
CA SER A 218 -11.06 0.33 0.20
C SER A 218 -10.17 -0.70 -0.52
N PHE A 219 -9.51 -1.60 0.23
CA PHE A 219 -8.71 -2.68 -0.34
C PHE A 219 -9.56 -3.61 -1.21
N ASN A 220 -10.74 -4.03 -0.73
CA ASN A 220 -11.64 -4.89 -1.49
C ASN A 220 -12.15 -4.21 -2.76
N GLU A 221 -12.51 -2.92 -2.69
CA GLU A 221 -12.92 -2.16 -3.87
C GLU A 221 -11.79 -2.03 -4.90
N VAL A 222 -10.56 -1.79 -4.43
CA VAL A 222 -9.37 -1.76 -5.30
C VAL A 222 -9.15 -3.12 -5.94
N LYS A 223 -9.23 -4.20 -5.16
CA LYS A 223 -9.09 -5.58 -5.63
C LYS A 223 -10.12 -5.96 -6.68
N GLU A 224 -11.39 -5.61 -6.49
CA GLU A 224 -12.46 -5.85 -7.48
C GLU A 224 -12.25 -5.08 -8.78
N LYS A 225 -11.61 -3.90 -8.71
CA LYS A 225 -11.28 -3.07 -9.88
C LYS A 225 -10.01 -3.53 -10.60
N LEU A 226 -9.19 -4.41 -10.01
CA LEU A 226 -8.06 -5.05 -10.67
C LEU A 226 -8.56 -6.10 -11.68
N VAL A 227 -9.25 -5.65 -12.71
CA VAL A 227 -9.64 -6.51 -13.84
C VAL A 227 -8.42 -6.64 -14.76
N LYS A 228 -8.01 -7.89 -15.04
CA LYS A 228 -6.97 -8.15 -16.04
C LYS A 228 -7.48 -7.70 -17.41
N ILE A 229 -7.07 -6.51 -17.84
CA ILE A 229 -7.36 -6.02 -19.19
C ILE A 229 -6.47 -6.78 -20.17
N VAL A 230 -7.04 -7.79 -20.82
CA VAL A 230 -6.35 -8.54 -21.86
C VAL A 230 -6.53 -7.81 -23.18
N SER A 231 -5.43 -7.24 -23.70
CA SER A 231 -5.38 -6.69 -25.05
C SER A 231 -5.24 -7.82 -26.07
N CYS A 232 -6.02 -7.77 -27.15
CA CYS A 232 -5.84 -8.61 -28.33
C CYS A 232 -4.66 -8.15 -29.20
N GLY A 233 -4.03 -7.02 -28.86
CA GLY A 233 -3.04 -6.35 -29.70
C GLY A 233 -3.68 -5.55 -30.83
N HIS A 234 -2.96 -4.53 -31.33
CA HIS A 234 -3.44 -3.79 -32.51
C HIS A 234 -3.27 -4.67 -33.76
N PRO A 235 -4.31 -4.86 -34.61
CA PRO A 235 -4.24 -5.78 -35.76
C PRO A 235 -3.27 -5.37 -36.88
N GLY A 236 -2.63 -4.21 -36.76
CA GLY A 236 -1.78 -3.62 -37.79
C GLY A 236 -2.59 -2.86 -38.84
N LYS A 237 -1.87 -2.30 -39.83
CA LYS A 237 -2.48 -1.52 -40.92
C LYS A 237 -3.06 -2.47 -41.98
N ILE A 238 -4.30 -2.22 -42.40
CA ILE A 238 -4.95 -2.93 -43.51
C ILE A 238 -4.71 -2.14 -44.80
N GLU A 239 -4.04 -2.76 -45.78
CA GLU A 239 -3.79 -2.14 -47.08
C GLU A 239 -5.11 -1.98 -47.86
N ASN A 240 -5.37 -0.79 -48.40
CA ASN A 240 -6.63 -0.41 -49.04
C ASN A 240 -7.89 -0.64 -48.16
N GLY A 241 -7.73 -0.55 -46.84
CA GLY A 241 -8.81 -0.78 -45.89
C GLY A 241 -8.70 0.08 -44.64
N GLY A 242 -9.57 -0.18 -43.69
CA GLY A 242 -9.60 0.48 -42.39
C GLY A 242 -10.16 -0.41 -41.30
N ILE A 243 -9.85 -0.08 -40.05
CA ILE A 243 -10.44 -0.71 -38.88
C ILE A 243 -11.37 0.33 -38.25
N ASN A 244 -12.65 -0.04 -38.10
CA ASN A 244 -13.63 0.75 -37.38
C ASN A 244 -13.69 0.28 -35.92
N GLY A 245 -13.12 1.11 -35.03
CA GLY A 245 -13.02 0.85 -33.60
C GLY A 245 -11.61 1.15 -33.05
N SER A 246 -11.54 1.54 -31.78
CA SER A 246 -10.29 1.90 -31.09
C SER A 246 -9.97 1.03 -29.87
N VAL A 247 -10.83 0.06 -29.55
CA VAL A 247 -10.71 -0.81 -28.37
C VAL A 247 -10.34 -2.22 -28.81
N PHE A 248 -9.11 -2.64 -28.52
CA PHE A 248 -8.57 -3.95 -28.89
C PHE A 248 -8.46 -4.86 -27.67
N LEU A 249 -9.55 -5.03 -26.93
CA LEU A 249 -9.60 -5.83 -25.71
C LEU A 249 -10.42 -7.09 -25.91
N VAL A 250 -10.12 -8.15 -25.15
CA VAL A 250 -10.94 -9.36 -25.12
C VAL A 250 -12.38 -9.01 -24.75
N GLY A 251 -13.34 -9.54 -25.52
CA GLY A 251 -14.78 -9.25 -25.37
C GLY A 251 -15.28 -8.07 -26.21
N TYR A 252 -14.40 -7.30 -26.84
CA TYR A 252 -14.76 -6.24 -27.80
C TYR A 252 -14.60 -6.73 -29.23
N THR A 253 -15.47 -6.24 -30.12
CA THR A 253 -15.39 -6.51 -31.56
C THR A 253 -15.01 -5.24 -32.30
N VAL A 254 -14.02 -5.33 -33.19
CA VAL A 254 -13.67 -4.27 -34.15
C VAL A 254 -13.97 -4.77 -35.55
N VAL A 255 -14.46 -3.89 -36.43
CA VAL A 255 -14.81 -4.26 -37.80
C VAL A 255 -13.72 -3.77 -38.73
N ALA A 256 -13.05 -4.70 -39.40
CA ALA A 256 -12.13 -4.41 -40.49
C ALA A 256 -12.86 -4.38 -41.82
N SER A 257 -12.67 -3.34 -42.63
CA SER A 257 -13.17 -3.25 -44.00
C SER A 257 -12.01 -3.14 -44.99
N CYS A 258 -12.15 -3.82 -46.13
CA CYS A 258 -11.28 -3.65 -47.28
C CYS A 258 -12.09 -2.97 -48.38
N ASN A 259 -11.60 -1.83 -48.86
CA ASN A 259 -12.25 -1.07 -49.93
C ASN A 259 -11.61 -1.49 -51.24
N GLY A 260 -12.32 -2.31 -52.01
CA GLY A 260 -11.94 -2.60 -53.38
C GLY A 260 -12.00 -1.33 -54.23
N ILE A 261 -10.90 -0.98 -54.89
CA ILE A 261 -10.95 -0.03 -56.00
C ILE A 261 -11.73 -0.72 -57.11
N SER A 262 -12.95 -0.25 -57.39
CA SER A 262 -13.67 -0.66 -58.59
C SER A 262 -12.96 -0.02 -59.77
N ILE A 263 -12.28 -0.84 -60.58
CA ILE A 263 -11.63 -0.43 -61.83
C ILE A 263 -12.70 -0.32 -62.91
#